data_AF-A0A958MP73-F1
#
_entry.id   AF-A0A958MP73-F1
#
_cell.length_a   1.000
_cell.length_b   1.000
_cell.length_c   1.000
_cell.angle_alpha   90.00
_cell.angle_beta   90.00
_cell.angle_gamma   90.00
#
_symmetry.space_group_name_H-M   'P 1'
#
loop_
_entity.id
_entity.type
_entity.pdbx_description
1 polymer ?
#
loop_
_entity_poly.entity_id
_entity_poly.type
_entity_poly.pdbx_seq_one_letter_code
_entity_poly.pdbx_strand_id
1 'polypeptide(L)'
;MSKMFAILLSCLILTQSLRLDYDDIIQMDDLIEHAQFHKAEYGDNFFVFISKHYGKLKDEHRKNHQDEEKEHEQLPFQCHDHMVSITAFVIHKCFLEIETVELLELKDNRF
;
A
#
# COMPACT_ATOMS: atom_id res chain seq x y z
N MET A 1 -3.77 -24.93 10.24
CA MET A 1 -2.69 -23.91 10.26
C MET A 1 -2.19 -23.52 8.87
N SER A 2 -1.79 -24.47 8.02
CA SER A 2 -1.25 -24.17 6.67
C SER A 2 -2.20 -23.38 5.74
N LYS A 3 -3.50 -23.65 5.78
CA LYS A 3 -4.49 -22.94 4.92
C LYS A 3 -4.61 -21.46 5.25
N MET A 4 -4.68 -21.10 6.54
CA MET A 4 -4.72 -19.70 6.97
C MET A 4 -3.43 -18.97 6.61
N PHE A 5 -2.29 -19.64 6.80
CA PHE A 5 -1.00 -19.10 6.40
C PHE A 5 -0.92 -18.87 4.87
N ALA A 6 -1.42 -19.81 4.07
CA ALA A 6 -1.47 -19.67 2.61
C ALA A 6 -2.39 -18.51 2.17
N ILE A 7 -3.53 -18.32 2.85
CA ILE A 7 -4.44 -17.19 2.57
C ILE A 7 -3.74 -15.87 2.89
N LEU A 8 -3.14 -15.73 4.08
CA LEU A 8 -2.43 -14.52 4.48
C LEU A 8 -1.26 -14.22 3.54
N LEU A 9 -0.47 -15.23 3.17
CA LEU A 9 0.63 -15.10 2.23
C LEU A 9 0.15 -14.68 0.83
N SER A 10 -0.97 -15.24 0.35
CA SER A 10 -1.56 -14.85 -0.93
C SER A 10 -2.06 -13.41 -0.91
N CYS A 11 -2.68 -12.97 0.19
CA CYS A 11 -3.09 -11.58 0.36
C CYS A 11 -1.89 -10.64 0.38
N LEU A 12 -0.80 -10.99 1.07
CA LEU A 12 0.42 -10.20 1.11
C LEU A 12 1.07 -10.07 -0.28
N ILE A 13 1.11 -11.16 -1.05
CA ILE A 13 1.63 -11.13 -2.44
C ILE A 13 0.71 -10.28 -3.33
N LEU A 14 -0.60 -10.38 -3.16
CA LEU A 14 -1.57 -9.60 -3.92
C LEU A 14 -1.41 -8.10 -3.64
N THR A 15 -1.30 -7.67 -2.38
CA THR A 15 -1.11 -6.24 -2.05
C THR A 15 0.20 -5.70 -2.60
N GLN A 16 1.27 -6.50 -2.60
CA GLN A 16 2.54 -6.16 -3.26
C GLN A 16 2.36 -6.01 -4.79
N SER A 17 1.54 -6.85 -5.42
CA SER A 17 1.27 -6.77 -6.87
C SER A 17 0.45 -5.54 -7.27
N LEU A 18 -0.39 -5.03 -6.37
CA LEU A 18 -1.16 -3.81 -6.55
C LEU A 18 -0.33 -2.54 -6.35
N ARG A 19 0.94 -2.67 -5.94
CA ARG A 19 1.87 -1.55 -5.66
C ARG A 19 1.32 -0.56 -4.65
N LEU A 20 0.55 -1.02 -3.66
CA LEU A 20 0.07 -0.19 -2.57
C LEU A 20 1.24 0.16 -1.64
N ASP A 21 1.53 1.44 -1.48
CA ASP A 21 2.48 1.95 -0.48
C ASP A 21 1.78 2.27 0.84
N TYR A 22 2.55 2.45 1.90
CA TYR A 22 2.05 2.89 3.20
C TYR A 22 1.41 4.28 3.12
N ASP A 23 1.98 5.19 2.32
CA ASP A 23 1.43 6.54 2.11
C ASP A 23 0.02 6.47 1.48
N ASP A 24 -0.21 5.51 0.58
CA ASP A 24 -1.54 5.29 0.02
C ASP A 24 -2.56 4.94 1.12
N ILE A 25 -2.16 4.11 2.09
CA ILE A 25 -3.07 3.71 3.18
C ILE A 25 -3.40 4.91 4.07
N ILE A 26 -2.43 5.80 4.32
CA ILE A 26 -2.64 7.01 5.11
C ILE A 26 -3.64 7.94 4.42
N GLN A 27 -3.50 8.15 3.11
CA GLN A 27 -4.29 9.10 2.32
C GLN A 27 -5.71 8.61 1.97
N MET A 28 -6.18 7.50 2.55
CA MET A 28 -7.52 6.96 2.27
C MET A 28 -8.65 7.86 2.77
N ASP A 29 -8.42 8.59 3.86
CA ASP A 29 -9.38 9.57 4.38
C ASP A 29 -9.53 10.76 3.41
N ASP A 30 -8.42 11.31 2.93
CA ASP A 30 -8.39 12.37 1.92
C ASP A 30 -9.14 11.95 0.64
N LEU A 31 -8.95 10.70 0.19
CA LEU A 31 -9.69 10.14 -0.95
C LEU A 31 -11.20 10.11 -0.73
N ILE A 32 -11.63 9.68 0.47
CA ILE A 32 -13.05 9.58 0.81
C ILE A 32 -13.67 10.98 0.94
N GLU A 33 -12.96 11.92 1.56
CA GLU A 33 -13.41 13.31 1.69
C GLU A 33 -13.55 13.98 0.33
N HIS A 34 -12.55 13.84 -0.55
CA HIS A 34 -12.59 14.41 -1.89
C HIS A 34 -13.70 13.78 -2.75
N ALA A 35 -13.95 12.47 -2.60
CA ALA A 35 -15.10 11.82 -3.24
C ALA A 35 -16.46 12.36 -2.74
N GLN A 36 -16.56 12.72 -1.47
CA GLN A 36 -17.77 13.35 -0.91
C GLN A 36 -17.95 14.78 -1.41
N PHE A 37 -16.87 15.55 -1.51
CA PHE A 37 -16.87 16.87 -2.12
C PHE A 37 -17.38 16.81 -3.57
N HIS A 38 -16.81 15.94 -4.39
CA HIS A 38 -17.24 15.72 -5.77
C HIS A 38 -18.71 15.32 -5.91
N LYS A 39 -19.22 14.52 -4.98
CA LYS A 39 -20.63 14.17 -4.93
C LYS A 39 -21.52 15.37 -4.59
N ALA A 40 -21.09 16.22 -3.67
CA ALA A 40 -21.85 17.39 -3.22
C ALA A 40 -21.84 18.52 -4.27
N GLU A 41 -20.67 18.82 -4.84
CA GLU A 41 -20.47 19.96 -5.74
C GLU A 41 -20.81 19.62 -7.20
N TYR A 42 -20.36 18.46 -7.68
CA TYR A 42 -20.48 18.08 -9.10
C TYR A 42 -21.54 16.99 -9.35
N GLY A 43 -22.13 16.42 -8.29
CA GLY A 43 -23.10 15.33 -8.41
C GLY A 43 -22.48 14.00 -8.87
N ASP A 44 -21.15 13.86 -8.74
CA ASP A 44 -20.47 12.64 -9.15
C ASP A 44 -20.89 11.46 -8.25
N ASN A 45 -21.08 10.30 -8.88
CA ASN A 45 -21.07 9.05 -8.13
C ASN A 45 -19.63 8.55 -7.98
N PHE A 46 -19.42 7.61 -7.06
CA PHE A 46 -18.09 7.09 -6.74
C PHE A 46 -17.33 6.54 -7.96
N PHE A 47 -18.00 5.87 -8.90
CA PHE A 47 -17.33 5.33 -10.09
C PHE A 47 -16.90 6.42 -11.07
N VAL A 48 -17.71 7.47 -11.22
CA VAL A 48 -17.34 8.64 -12.04
C VAL A 48 -16.14 9.35 -11.42
N PHE A 49 -16.15 9.55 -10.11
CA PHE A 49 -15.02 10.09 -9.35
C PHE A 49 -13.74 9.29 -9.60
N ILE A 50 -13.75 7.96 -9.42
CA ILE A 50 -12.58 7.11 -9.71
C ILE A 50 -12.15 7.23 -11.17
N SER A 51 -13.08 7.32 -12.12
CA SER A 51 -12.75 7.52 -13.53
C SER A 51 -12.10 8.88 -13.82
N LYS A 52 -12.48 9.94 -13.09
CA LYS A 52 -11.90 11.29 -13.16
C LYS A 52 -10.54 11.41 -12.49
N HIS A 53 -10.19 10.55 -11.54
CA HIS A 53 -8.91 10.64 -10.82
C HIS A 53 -7.89 9.56 -11.22
N TYR A 54 -8.36 8.37 -11.60
CA TYR A 54 -7.51 7.20 -11.89
C TYR A 54 -7.83 6.52 -13.23
N GLY A 55 -8.77 7.05 -14.01
CA GLY A 55 -9.29 6.38 -15.21
C GLY A 55 -9.32 7.27 -16.44
N LYS A 56 -10.25 6.94 -17.35
CA LYS A 56 -10.35 7.53 -18.69
C LYS A 56 -10.63 9.03 -18.69
N LEU A 57 -11.26 9.56 -17.63
CA LEU A 57 -11.65 10.97 -17.55
C LEU A 57 -10.57 11.84 -16.88
N LYS A 58 -9.44 11.26 -16.45
CA LYS A 58 -8.39 11.97 -15.71
C LYS A 58 -7.83 13.19 -16.42
N ASP A 59 -7.52 13.07 -17.70
CA ASP A 59 -6.94 14.18 -18.45
C ASP A 59 -7.95 15.31 -18.72
N GLU A 60 -9.24 14.97 -18.84
CA GLU A 60 -10.30 15.96 -19.01
C GLU A 60 -10.56 16.70 -17.70
N HIS A 61 -10.68 15.96 -16.60
CA HIS A 61 -10.88 16.53 -15.27
C HIS A 61 -9.72 17.45 -14.88
N ARG A 62 -8.46 17.02 -15.05
CA ARG A 62 -7.27 17.85 -14.79
C ARG A 62 -7.23 19.15 -15.61
N LYS A 63 -7.78 19.16 -16.82
CA LYS A 63 -7.83 20.38 -17.66
C LYS A 63 -8.90 21.36 -17.20
N ASN A 64 -10.03 20.84 -16.73
CA ASN A 64 -11.19 21.66 -16.36
C ASN A 64 -11.11 22.17 -14.91
N HIS A 65 -10.35 21.48 -14.04
CA HIS A 65 -10.21 21.74 -12.61
C HIS A 65 -8.72 21.85 -12.23
N GLN A 66 -8.08 22.94 -12.67
CA GLN A 66 -6.66 23.19 -12.35
C GLN A 66 -6.46 23.74 -10.93
N ASP A 67 -7.51 24.31 -10.36
CA ASP A 67 -7.57 24.80 -8.99
C ASP A 67 -7.42 23.69 -7.94
N GLU A 68 -7.85 22.47 -8.26
CA GLU A 68 -7.81 21.28 -7.39
C GLU A 68 -6.46 20.53 -7.47
N GLU A 69 -5.49 20.98 -8.28
CA GLU A 69 -4.25 20.24 -8.55
C GLU A 69 -3.44 19.89 -7.30
N LYS A 70 -3.41 20.77 -6.30
CA LYS A 70 -2.72 20.51 -5.02
C LYS A 70 -3.41 19.46 -4.16
N GLU A 71 -4.72 19.37 -4.25
CA GLU A 71 -5.52 18.39 -3.51
C GLU A 71 -5.35 17.02 -4.16
N HIS A 72 -5.24 16.96 -5.49
CA HIS A 72 -4.92 15.74 -6.20
C HIS A 72 -3.58 15.14 -5.75
N GLU A 73 -2.55 15.94 -5.46
CA GLU A 73 -1.25 15.45 -4.98
C GLU A 73 -1.33 14.68 -3.65
N GLN A 74 -2.37 14.95 -2.84
CA GLN A 74 -2.60 14.27 -1.56
C GLN A 74 -3.41 12.99 -1.72
N LEU A 75 -3.92 12.70 -2.93
CA LEU A 75 -4.67 11.48 -3.18
C LEU A 75 -3.73 10.28 -3.28
N PRO A 76 -4.18 9.10 -2.82
CA PRO A 76 -3.42 7.87 -2.90
C PRO A 76 -3.21 7.43 -4.36
N PHE A 77 -2.29 6.50 -4.58
CA PHE A 77 -2.00 5.85 -5.87
C PHE A 77 -1.50 6.81 -6.94
N GLN A 78 -0.85 7.90 -6.54
CA GLN A 78 -0.20 8.88 -7.43
C GLN A 78 1.14 8.38 -8.00
N CYS A 79 1.66 7.23 -7.55
CA CYS A 79 3.00 6.81 -7.91
C CYS A 79 3.14 6.41 -9.40
N HIS A 80 4.01 7.14 -10.10
CA HIS A 80 4.41 6.83 -11.48
C HIS A 80 5.71 6.01 -11.57
N ASP A 81 6.58 6.00 -10.55
CA ASP A 81 7.94 5.43 -10.63
C ASP A 81 8.42 4.74 -9.32
N HIS A 82 7.88 3.56 -8.99
CA HIS A 82 8.52 2.69 -8.01
C HIS A 82 9.19 1.53 -8.75
N MET A 83 10.53 1.51 -8.67
CA MET A 83 11.36 0.40 -9.13
C MET A 83 10.96 -0.86 -8.36
N VAL A 84 10.41 -1.82 -9.08
CA VAL A 84 10.07 -3.15 -8.55
C VAL A 84 11.38 -3.86 -8.17
N SER A 85 11.70 -3.89 -6.88
CA SER A 85 12.73 -4.78 -6.35
C SER A 85 12.06 -6.08 -5.90
N ILE A 86 12.05 -7.09 -6.76
CA ILE A 86 11.66 -8.44 -6.36
C ILE A 86 12.83 -9.02 -5.56
N THR A 87 12.71 -8.98 -4.24
CA THR A 87 13.64 -9.70 -3.36
C THR A 87 13.34 -11.19 -3.45
N ALA A 88 14.06 -11.90 -4.33
CA ALA A 88 14.01 -13.34 -4.41
C ALA A 88 14.83 -13.96 -3.27
N PHE A 89 14.16 -14.60 -2.32
CA PHE A 89 14.84 -15.42 -1.31
C PHE A 89 15.22 -16.77 -1.93
N VAL A 90 16.49 -16.92 -2.29
CA VAL A 90 17.05 -18.23 -2.62
C VAL A 90 17.38 -18.93 -1.31
N ILE A 91 16.64 -20.00 -0.97
CA ILE A 91 17.04 -20.92 0.10
C ILE A 91 18.26 -21.67 -0.42
N HIS A 92 19.44 -21.11 -0.20
CA HIS A 92 20.67 -21.88 -0.27
C HIS A 92 20.65 -22.84 0.92
N LYS A 93 20.75 -24.15 0.68
CA LYS A 93 20.93 -25.14 1.76
C LYS A 93 22.30 -24.90 2.40
N CYS A 94 22.39 -23.92 3.28
CA CYS A 94 23.51 -23.81 4.19
C CYS A 94 23.32 -24.95 5.20
N PHE A 95 24.19 -25.95 5.14
CA PHE A 95 24.40 -26.85 6.25
C PHE A 95 24.94 -26.01 7.41
N LEU A 96 24.04 -25.46 8.22
CA LEU A 96 24.37 -24.92 9.52
C LEU A 96 24.50 -26.12 10.45
N GLU A 97 25.73 -26.57 10.73
CA GLU A 97 26.01 -27.19 12.01
C GLU A 97 25.67 -26.14 13.07
N ILE A 98 24.46 -26.25 13.62
CA ILE A 98 24.03 -25.45 14.76
C ILE A 98 24.85 -25.94 15.94
N GLU A 99 26.03 -25.35 16.12
CA GLU A 99 26.70 -25.39 17.41
C GLU A 99 25.80 -24.63 18.38
N THR A 100 25.42 -25.32 19.45
CA THR A 100 24.45 -24.91 20.45
C THR A 100 24.63 -23.45 20.85
N VAL A 101 23.62 -22.63 20.56
CA VAL A 101 23.50 -21.28 21.14
C VAL A 101 23.36 -21.48 22.65
N GLU A 102 24.46 -21.28 23.38
CA GLU A 102 24.45 -21.20 24.84
C GLU A 102 23.59 -19.98 25.21
N LEU A 103 22.37 -20.28 25.66
CA LEU A 103 21.44 -19.29 26.17
C LEU A 103 22.02 -18.85 27.51
N LEU A 104 22.76 -17.73 27.50
CA LEU A 104 23.31 -17.12 28.71
C LEU A 104 22.15 -16.89 29.68
N GLU A 105 22.06 -17.73 30.71
CA GLU A 105 21.15 -17.56 31.82
C GLU A 105 21.43 -16.19 32.44
N LEU A 106 20.46 -15.30 32.33
CA LEU A 106 20.46 -14.02 33.02
C LEU A 106 20.29 -14.34 34.52
N LYS A 107 21.43 -14.52 35.20
CA LYS A 107 21.48 -14.73 36.65
C LYS A 107 20.78 -13.56 37.34
N ASP A 108 19.61 -13.87 37.89
CA ASP A 108 18.78 -13.00 38.73
C ASP A 108 19.64 -12.55 39.93
N ASN A 109 20.21 -11.35 39.84
CA ASN A 109 20.92 -10.72 40.95
C ASN A 109 19.88 -10.17 41.93
N ARG A 110 19.37 -11.04 42.81
CA ARG A 110 18.78 -10.64 44.09
C ARG A 110 19.74 -11.01 45.23
N PHE A 111 20.45 -10.00 45.72
CA PHE A 111 20.94 -9.90 47.09
C PHE A 111 20.65 -8.48 47.58
#